data_AF-A0A5C9AIC3-F1
#
_entry.id   AF-A0A5C9AIC3-F1
#
_cell.length_a   1.000
_cell.length_b   1.000
_cell.length_c   1.000
_cell.angle_alpha   90.00
_cell.angle_beta   90.00
_cell.angle_gamma   90.00
#
_symmetry.space_group_name_H-M   'P 1'
#
loop_
_entity.id
_entity.type
_entity.pdbx_description
1 polymer ?
#
loop_
_entity_poly.entity_id
_entity_poly.type
_entity_poly.pdbx_seq_one_letter_code
_entity_poly.pdbx_strand_id
1 'polypeptide(L)'
;MIQPISGPPPGQPPGQGDNLPSGTGNQPLSSQQRTSLESLMTKVTSLTQQQRAELWAGIRHDIGLSGDSPLLSRHFPAAEHNLAQRLLAAQKSHSARQLLAQLGEYLR
;
A
#
# COMPACT_ATOMS: atom_id res chain seq x y z
N MET A 1 3.91 -51.64 7.48
CA MET A 1 4.08 -50.68 6.36
C MET A 1 2.87 -49.77 6.35
N ILE A 2 3.03 -48.50 6.74
CA ILE A 2 2.01 -47.44 6.56
C ILE A 2 2.75 -46.17 6.13
N GLN A 3 2.30 -45.55 5.04
CA GLN A 3 2.83 -44.31 4.47
C GLN A 3 2.15 -43.08 5.10
N PRO A 4 2.82 -41.93 5.22
CA PRO A 4 2.17 -40.63 5.26
C PRO A 4 2.31 -39.88 3.92
N ILE A 5 1.16 -39.74 3.26
CA ILE A 5 0.66 -38.64 2.42
C ILE A 5 1.52 -37.36 2.29
N SER A 6 1.77 -36.99 1.03
CA SER A 6 2.31 -35.71 0.57
C SER A 6 1.40 -34.52 0.87
N GLY A 7 2.02 -33.38 1.17
CA GLY A 7 1.42 -32.05 1.04
C GLY A 7 2.53 -31.03 0.74
N PRO A 8 2.50 -30.33 -0.42
CA PRO A 8 3.49 -29.29 -0.74
C PRO A 8 3.30 -28.04 0.13
N PRO A 9 4.37 -27.28 0.45
CA PRO A 9 4.23 -26.01 1.17
C PRO A 9 3.50 -24.98 0.29
N PRO A 10 2.41 -24.35 0.77
CA PRO A 10 1.79 -23.22 0.08
C PRO A 10 2.57 -21.95 0.46
N GLY A 11 3.29 -21.37 -0.48
CA GLY A 11 3.98 -20.10 -0.21
C GLY A 11 4.81 -19.49 -1.33
N GLN A 12 5.13 -20.22 -2.41
CA GLN A 12 5.87 -19.66 -3.53
C GLN A 12 4.92 -19.22 -4.65
N PRO A 13 4.72 -17.91 -4.91
CA PRO A 13 3.99 -17.48 -6.09
C PRO A 13 4.78 -17.89 -7.35
N PRO A 14 4.17 -18.59 -8.32
CA PRO A 14 4.80 -18.89 -9.59
C PRO A 14 4.84 -17.61 -10.43
N GLY A 15 5.97 -16.90 -10.35
CA GLY A 15 6.22 -15.66 -11.09
C GLY A 15 7.66 -15.53 -11.58
N GLN A 16 8.40 -16.64 -11.65
CA GLN A 16 9.69 -16.69 -12.33
C GLN A 16 9.42 -16.78 -13.84
N GLY A 17 9.07 -15.64 -14.42
CA GLY A 17 9.02 -15.43 -15.86
C GLY A 17 10.03 -14.34 -16.22
N ASP A 18 11.11 -14.75 -16.87
CA ASP A 18 11.97 -13.95 -17.74
C ASP A 18 12.79 -12.79 -17.13
N ASN A 19 14.08 -13.08 -16.98
CA ASN A 19 15.15 -12.09 -17.05
C ASN A 19 15.14 -11.43 -18.44
N LEU A 20 14.57 -10.23 -18.57
CA LEU A 20 15.06 -9.28 -19.57
C LEU A 20 15.60 -8.02 -18.87
N PRO A 21 16.81 -7.54 -19.22
CA PRO A 21 17.30 -6.24 -18.79
C PRO A 21 16.57 -5.13 -19.58
N SER A 22 15.27 -4.98 -19.35
CA SER A 22 14.46 -3.94 -19.99
C SER A 22 14.29 -2.77 -19.02
N GLY A 23 15.27 -1.87 -19.02
CA GLY A 23 15.22 -0.52 -18.43
C GLY A 23 14.78 -0.46 -16.96
N THR A 24 15.69 -0.06 -16.07
CA THR A 24 15.63 0.03 -14.59
C THR A 24 14.33 0.53 -13.93
N GLY A 25 13.35 1.04 -14.68
CA GLY A 25 12.04 1.44 -14.19
C GLY A 25 10.85 0.54 -14.54
N ASN A 26 10.95 -0.38 -15.52
CA ASN A 26 9.80 -1.16 -16.02
C ASN A 26 9.58 -2.49 -15.26
N GLN A 27 10.43 -2.80 -14.28
CA GLN A 27 10.35 -4.02 -13.49
C GLN A 27 9.23 -3.96 -12.43
N PRO A 28 8.69 -5.12 -12.02
CA PRO A 28 7.76 -5.21 -10.90
C PRO A 28 8.40 -4.69 -9.60
N LEU A 29 7.56 -4.25 -8.66
CA LEU A 29 8.00 -3.80 -7.34
C LEU A 29 8.77 -4.89 -6.60
N SER A 30 9.89 -4.51 -5.98
CA SER A 30 10.65 -5.40 -5.10
C SER A 30 9.86 -5.73 -3.81
N SER A 31 10.17 -6.85 -3.16
CA SER A 31 9.52 -7.24 -1.89
C SER A 31 9.57 -6.14 -0.84
N GLN A 32 10.72 -5.47 -0.68
CA GLN A 32 10.88 -4.32 0.22
C GLN A 32 9.90 -3.18 -0.11
N GLN A 33 9.79 -2.82 -1.40
CA GLN A 33 8.91 -1.75 -1.88
C GLN A 33 7.43 -2.09 -1.62
N ARG A 34 7.03 -3.33 -1.91
CA ARG A 34 5.65 -3.78 -1.63
C ARG A 34 5.36 -3.69 -0.13
N THR A 35 6.26 -4.15 0.72
CA THR A 35 6.11 -4.04 2.18
C THR A 35 5.98 -2.59 2.65
N SER A 36 6.77 -1.66 2.09
CA SER A 36 6.66 -0.24 2.43
C SER A 36 5.30 0.35 2.06
N LEU A 37 4.80 0.08 0.84
CA LEU A 37 3.49 0.57 0.39
C LEU A 37 2.36 -0.02 1.23
N GLU A 38 2.40 -1.32 1.52
CA GLU A 38 1.40 -2.00 2.36
C GLU A 38 1.41 -1.47 3.80
N SER A 39 2.58 -1.21 4.37
CA SER A 39 2.73 -0.61 5.70
C SER A 39 2.14 0.80 5.75
N LEU A 40 2.49 1.64 4.77
CA LEU A 40 1.94 2.99 4.65
C LEU A 40 0.42 2.95 4.46
N MET A 41 -0.07 2.10 3.56
CA MET A 41 -1.50 1.96 3.31
C MET A 41 -2.26 1.54 4.56
N THR A 42 -1.77 0.53 5.28
CA THR A 42 -2.37 0.08 6.54
C THR A 42 -2.46 1.22 7.54
N LYS A 43 -1.40 2.04 7.69
CA LYS A 43 -1.41 3.22 8.57
C LYS A 43 -2.45 4.25 8.13
N VAL A 44 -2.55 4.56 6.83
CA VAL A 44 -3.55 5.50 6.31
C VAL A 44 -4.96 4.98 6.56
N THR A 45 -5.24 3.71 6.27
CA THR A 45 -6.58 3.12 6.49
C THR A 45 -6.96 3.08 7.96
N SER A 46 -6.01 2.84 8.86
CA SER A 46 -6.29 2.85 10.30
C SER A 46 -6.68 4.24 10.81
N LEU A 47 -6.14 5.31 10.23
CA LEU A 47 -6.44 6.68 10.64
C LEU A 47 -7.67 7.28 9.94
N THR A 48 -7.84 6.98 8.65
CA THR A 48 -8.92 7.54 7.83
C THR A 48 -10.17 6.67 7.78
N GLN A 49 -10.07 5.39 8.17
CA GLN A 49 -11.08 4.36 7.96
C GLN A 49 -11.51 4.18 6.48
N GLN A 50 -10.73 4.71 5.54
CA GLN A 50 -10.98 4.54 4.10
C GLN A 50 -10.63 3.12 3.64
N GLN A 51 -11.26 2.65 2.56
CA GLN A 51 -10.90 1.35 1.99
C GLN A 51 -9.56 1.42 1.28
N ARG A 52 -8.78 0.34 1.42
CA ARG A 52 -7.50 0.13 0.70
C ARG A 52 -7.68 0.26 -0.81
N ALA A 53 -8.78 -0.26 -1.35
CA ALA A 53 -9.08 -0.22 -2.78
C ALA A 53 -9.26 1.21 -3.31
N GLU A 54 -9.96 2.06 -2.55
CA GLU A 54 -10.18 3.47 -2.90
C GLU A 54 -8.88 4.27 -2.82
N LEU A 55 -8.06 4.03 -1.80
CA LEU A 55 -6.73 4.63 -1.70
C LEU A 55 -5.84 4.24 -2.89
N TRP A 56 -5.80 2.94 -3.24
CA TRP A 56 -5.08 2.47 -4.42
C TRP A 56 -5.60 3.08 -5.72
N ALA A 57 -6.92 3.24 -5.87
CA ALA A 57 -7.51 3.91 -7.03
C ALA A 57 -7.09 5.38 -7.10
N GLY A 58 -7.12 6.10 -5.99
CA GLY A 58 -6.68 7.50 -5.91
C GLY A 58 -5.18 7.68 -6.18
N ILE A 59 -4.34 6.78 -5.68
CA ILE A 59 -2.90 6.78 -5.97
C ILE A 59 -2.66 6.54 -7.45
N ARG A 60 -3.28 5.50 -8.03
CA ARG A 60 -3.15 5.18 -9.46
C ARG A 60 -3.56 6.36 -10.34
N HIS A 61 -4.66 7.02 -10.01
CA HIS A 61 -5.11 8.22 -10.71
C HIS A 61 -4.08 9.37 -10.62
N ASP A 62 -3.51 9.61 -9.44
CA ASP A 62 -2.53 10.69 -9.21
C ASP A 62 -1.22 10.48 -9.97
N ILE A 63 -0.74 9.24 -10.04
CA ILE A 63 0.47 8.86 -10.78
C ILE A 63 0.21 8.59 -12.27
N GLY A 64 -1.02 8.79 -12.75
CA GLY A 64 -1.41 8.61 -14.16
C GLY A 64 -1.48 7.15 -14.63
N LEU A 65 -1.61 6.18 -13.72
CA LEU A 65 -1.83 4.79 -14.06
C LEU A 65 -3.30 4.54 -14.38
N SER A 66 -3.53 3.91 -15.54
CA SER A 66 -4.83 3.34 -15.88
C SER A 66 -5.13 2.15 -14.97
N GLY A 67 -6.40 1.91 -14.62
CA GLY A 67 -6.79 1.02 -13.51
C GLY A 67 -6.24 -0.42 -13.56
N ASP A 68 -5.93 -0.91 -14.76
CA ASP A 68 -5.37 -2.25 -15.01
C ASP A 68 -3.83 -2.26 -15.15
N SER A 69 -3.19 -1.09 -15.24
CA SER A 69 -1.73 -1.03 -15.40
C SER A 69 -1.00 -1.48 -14.14
N PRO A 70 -0.01 -2.38 -14.26
CA PRO A 70 0.76 -2.84 -13.12
C PRO A 70 1.59 -1.69 -12.53
N LEU A 71 1.61 -1.60 -11.20
CA LEU A 71 2.50 -0.66 -10.52
C LEU A 71 3.95 -1.16 -10.64
N LEU A 72 4.79 -0.40 -11.33
CA LEU A 72 6.19 -0.71 -11.58
C LEU A 72 7.12 0.07 -10.64
N SER A 73 8.38 -0.37 -10.52
CA SER A 73 9.39 0.29 -9.69
C SER A 73 9.60 1.77 -10.01
N ARG A 74 9.40 2.22 -11.26
CA ARG A 74 9.44 3.66 -11.61
C ARG A 74 8.34 4.48 -10.93
N HIS A 75 7.21 3.87 -10.62
CA HIS A 75 6.05 4.52 -10.03
C HIS A 75 6.06 4.44 -8.51
N PHE A 76 6.90 3.57 -7.94
CA PHE A 76 7.08 3.45 -6.50
C PHE A 76 7.29 4.79 -5.78
N PRO A 77 8.27 5.65 -6.16
CA PRO A 77 8.49 6.91 -5.43
C PRO A 77 7.28 7.84 -5.49
N ALA A 78 6.54 7.87 -6.60
CA ALA A 78 5.33 8.67 -6.72
C ALA A 78 4.18 8.12 -5.85
N ALA A 79 3.99 6.79 -5.86
CA ALA A 79 2.98 6.12 -5.04
C ALA A 79 3.28 6.23 -3.53
N GLU A 80 4.56 6.07 -3.15
CA GLU A 80 5.02 6.24 -1.79
C GLU A 80 4.80 7.68 -1.31
N HIS A 81 5.17 8.67 -2.13
CA HIS A 81 4.93 10.08 -1.81
C HIS A 81 3.44 10.36 -1.62
N ASN A 82 2.57 9.87 -2.52
CA ASN A 82 1.13 10.05 -2.41
C ASN A 82 0.57 9.44 -1.11
N LEU A 83 1.00 8.23 -0.75
CA LEU A 83 0.64 7.59 0.51
C LEU A 83 1.16 8.35 1.74
N ALA A 84 2.41 8.82 1.70
CA ALA A 84 3.00 9.60 2.78
C ALA A 84 2.26 10.94 2.99
N GLN A 85 1.88 11.61 1.90
CA GLN A 85 1.07 12.83 1.96
C GLN A 85 -0.31 12.57 2.56
N ARG A 86 -1.00 11.50 2.13
CA ARG A 86 -2.28 11.09 2.71
C ARG A 86 -2.16 10.74 4.18
N LEU A 87 -1.08 10.06 4.58
CA LEU A 87 -0.80 9.74 5.97
C LEU A 87 -0.62 11.01 6.80
N LEU A 88 0.12 11.99 6.31
CA LEU A 88 0.31 13.27 6.99
C LEU A 88 -1.01 14.04 7.14
N ALA A 89 -1.80 14.12 6.08
CA ALA A 89 -3.11 14.77 6.08
C ALA A 89 -4.11 14.08 7.03
N ALA A 90 -4.11 12.75 7.03
CA ALA A 90 -4.92 11.92 7.91
C ALA A 90 -4.56 12.15 9.38
N GLN A 91 -3.27 12.13 9.72
CA GLN A 91 -2.78 12.40 11.08
C GLN A 91 -3.21 13.79 11.54
N LYS A 92 -2.99 14.83 10.72
CA LYS A 92 -3.39 16.20 11.06
C LYS A 92 -4.89 16.32 11.31
N SER A 93 -5.70 15.72 10.45
CA SER A 93 -7.17 15.73 10.58
C SER A 93 -7.64 14.97 11.82
N HIS A 94 -7.01 13.84 12.10
CA HIS A 94 -7.29 13.04 13.29
C HIS A 94 -6.96 13.81 14.57
N SER A 95 -5.74 14.35 14.69
CA SER A 95 -5.32 15.16 15.84
C SER A 95 -6.21 16.39 16.06
N ALA A 96 -6.61 17.09 14.99
CA ALA A 96 -7.51 18.24 15.11
C ALA A 96 -8.89 17.84 15.66
N ARG A 97 -9.47 16.74 15.16
CA ARG A 97 -10.74 16.20 15.68
C ARG A 97 -10.63 15.74 17.14
N GLN A 98 -9.51 15.11 17.50
CA GLN A 98 -9.24 14.68 18.87
C GLN A 98 -9.18 15.88 19.82
N LEU A 99 -8.46 16.94 19.46
CA LEU A 99 -8.37 18.15 20.28
C LEU A 99 -9.74 18.82 20.45
N LEU A 100 -10.51 18.95 19.37
CA LEU A 100 -11.87 19.51 19.43
C LEU A 100 -12.81 18.65 20.30
N ALA A 101 -12.71 17.33 20.22
CA ALA A 101 -13.47 16.43 21.07
C ALA A 101 -13.12 16.62 22.55
N GLN A 102 -11.82 16.67 22.88
CA GLN A 102 -11.38 16.92 24.26
C GLN A 102 -11.90 18.24 24.79
N LEU A 103 -11.77 19.34 24.04
CA LEU A 103 -12.29 20.65 24.44
C LEU A 103 -13.81 20.65 24.61
N GLY A 104 -14.53 19.94 23.74
CA GLY A 104 -15.97 19.78 23.84
C GLY A 104 -16.41 18.99 25.07
N GLU A 105 -15.61 18.02 25.53
CA GLU A 105 -15.88 17.30 26.78
C GLU A 105 -15.63 18.16 28.02
N TYR A 106 -14.65 19.06 28.00
CA TYR A 106 -14.43 20.01 29.11
C TYR A 106 -15.52 21.09 29.23
N LEU A 107 -16.23 21.38 28.15
CA LEU A 107 -17.29 22.40 28.09
C LEU A 107 -18.70 21.83 28.34
N ARG A 108 -18.82 20.51 28.53
CA ARG A 108 -20.08 19.83 28.83
C ARG A 108 -20.19 19.56 30.33
#